data_AF-A0AAW2SEH5-F1
#
_entry.id   AF-A0AAW2SEH5-F1
#
_cell.length_a   1.000
_cell.length_b   1.000
_cell.length_c   1.000
_cell.angle_alpha   90.00
_cell.angle_beta   90.00
_cell.angle_gamma   90.00
#
_symmetry.space_group_name_H-M   'P 1'
#
loop_
_entity.id
_entity.type
_entity.pdbx_description
1 polymer ?
#
loop_
_entity_poly.entity_id
_entity_poly.type
_entity_poly.pdbx_seq_one_letter_code
_entity_poly.pdbx_strand_id
1 'polypeptide(L)'
;MGLLSGSIPWYTMMVLQKKLTILKKVDNTLGILHTHPVAGILGGILTGLLAEPKLARLFYLVDDWQHFLGSFYGLKSDHARARQLGVQLLRVVFVVCWNILITSLICFLIKLVAPLRLSDVIIEKGDESMHGEEAYALYGDGERPDNYKQVNNYLICYKDNWYKFRVQILSRCIKFN
;
A
#
# COMPACT_ATOMS: atom_id res chain seq x y z
N MET A 1 -3.77 20.28 12.39
CA MET A 1 -3.81 19.15 11.44
C MET A 1 -2.66 19.16 10.44
N GLY A 2 -2.57 20.18 9.58
CA GLY A 2 -1.59 20.21 8.48
C GLY A 2 -0.13 20.07 8.91
N LEU A 3 0.30 20.80 9.94
CA LEU A 3 1.67 20.70 10.47
C LEU A 3 2.02 19.26 10.88
N LEU A 4 1.18 18.64 11.71
CA LEU A 4 1.39 17.26 12.15
C LEU A 4 1.34 16.26 10.99
N SER A 5 0.40 16.45 10.05
CA SER A 5 0.23 15.59 8.88
C SER A 5 1.36 15.69 7.86
N GLY A 6 2.14 16.79 7.86
CA GLY A 6 3.37 16.89 7.07
C GLY A 6 4.58 16.34 7.81
N SER A 7 4.77 16.76 9.06
CA SER A 7 5.97 16.45 9.83
C SER A 7 6.08 14.98 10.22
N ILE A 8 4.97 14.34 10.64
CA ILE A 8 4.99 12.97 11.15
C ILE A 8 5.23 11.95 10.02
N PRO A 9 4.46 11.94 8.91
CA PRO A 9 4.75 11.08 7.76
C PRO A 9 6.18 11.25 7.24
N TRP A 10 6.64 12.50 7.10
CA TRP A 10 8.02 12.79 6.68
C TRP A 10 9.05 12.17 7.62
N TYR A 11 8.88 12.34 8.93
CA TYR A 11 9.76 11.74 9.94
C TYR A 11 9.75 10.21 9.85
N THR A 12 8.57 9.60 9.70
CA THR A 12 8.47 8.14 9.59
C THR A 12 9.18 7.60 8.34
N MET A 13 9.10 8.31 7.22
CA MET A 13 9.73 7.93 5.96
C MET A 13 11.26 8.15 5.99
N MET A 14 11.74 9.29 6.49
CA MET A 14 13.16 9.65 6.41
C MET A 14 14.03 9.05 7.51
N VAL A 15 13.47 8.91 8.72
CA VAL A 15 14.22 8.51 9.92
C VAL A 15 13.81 7.13 10.38
N LEU A 16 12.51 6.90 10.59
CA LEU A 16 12.02 5.68 11.24
C LEU A 16 12.20 4.44 10.33
N GLN A 17 11.94 4.59 9.02
CA GLN A 17 12.15 3.53 8.04
C GLN A 17 13.60 3.02 8.04
N LYS A 18 14.58 3.90 8.26
CA LYS A 18 16.01 3.54 8.31
C LYS A 18 16.45 2.90 9.64
N LYS A 19 15.66 3.04 10.71
CA LYS A 19 15.99 2.50 12.04
C LYS A 19 15.33 1.16 12.33
N LEU A 20 14.09 0.95 11.86
CA LEU A 20 13.34 -0.27 12.16
C LEU A 20 13.56 -1.34 11.10
N THR A 21 14.11 -2.48 11.51
CA THR A 21 14.35 -3.64 10.64
C THR A 21 13.07 -4.15 9.97
N ILE A 22 11.93 -4.05 10.66
CA ILE A 22 10.62 -4.45 10.13
C ILE A 22 10.22 -3.55 8.96
N LEU A 23 10.35 -2.23 9.11
CA LEU A 23 10.02 -1.27 8.04
C LEU A 23 10.98 -1.36 6.86
N LYS A 24 12.24 -1.76 7.06
CA LYS A 24 13.19 -2.03 5.98
C LYS A 24 12.81 -3.24 5.13
N LYS A 25 12.17 -4.24 5.74
CA LYS A 25 11.75 -5.46 5.07
C LYS A 25 10.46 -5.27 4.27
N VAL A 26 9.68 -4.25 4.59
CA VAL A 26 8.49 -3.90 3.84
C VAL A 26 8.90 -3.09 2.61
N ASP A 27 8.69 -3.69 1.45
CA ASP A 27 8.95 -3.05 0.16
C ASP A 27 7.94 -1.90 -0.06
N ASN A 28 8.43 -0.66 0.00
CA ASN A 28 7.63 0.56 -0.06
C ASN A 28 8.20 1.50 -1.12
N THR A 29 8.13 1.06 -2.38
CA THR A 29 8.73 1.70 -3.56
C THR A 29 8.38 3.18 -3.73
N LEU A 30 7.17 3.60 -3.34
CA LEU A 30 6.70 4.99 -3.48
C LEU A 30 6.45 5.71 -2.15
N GLY A 31 6.89 5.16 -1.02
CA GLY A 31 6.62 5.77 0.29
C GLY A 31 5.14 5.72 0.73
N ILE A 32 4.28 5.01 -0.01
CA ILE A 32 2.81 4.95 0.17
C ILE A 32 2.44 4.61 1.61
N LEU A 33 3.16 3.69 2.25
CA LEU A 33 2.89 3.26 3.62
C LEU A 33 3.00 4.42 4.64
N HIS A 34 3.87 5.39 4.40
CA HIS A 34 4.03 6.55 5.29
C HIS A 34 3.03 7.66 4.96
N THR A 35 2.76 7.86 3.67
CA THR A 35 1.89 8.95 3.21
C THR A 35 0.40 8.63 3.27
N HIS A 36 0.02 7.35 3.31
CA HIS A 36 -1.39 6.93 3.29
C HIS A 36 -1.84 6.38 4.65
N PRO A 37 -1.49 5.15 5.10
CA PRO A 37 -2.04 4.63 6.33
C PRO A 37 -1.49 5.36 7.56
N VAL A 38 -0.20 5.72 7.62
CA VAL A 38 0.34 6.48 8.76
C VAL A 38 -0.30 7.87 8.86
N ALA A 39 -0.39 8.60 7.74
CA ALA A 39 -1.06 9.91 7.70
C ALA A 39 -2.57 9.79 8.00
N GLY A 40 -3.23 8.75 7.49
CA GLY A 40 -4.65 8.49 7.71
C GLY A 40 -4.99 8.16 9.16
N ILE A 41 -4.17 7.33 9.82
CA ILE A 41 -4.30 7.01 11.26
C ILE A 41 -4.13 8.28 12.08
N LEU A 42 -3.10 9.07 11.77
CA LEU A 42 -2.85 10.35 12.42
C LEU A 42 -4.05 11.30 12.23
N GLY A 43 -4.60 11.38 11.02
CA GLY A 43 -5.81 12.17 10.73
C GLY A 43 -7.00 11.72 11.58
N GLY A 44 -7.28 10.42 11.64
CA GLY A 44 -8.36 9.85 12.45
C GLY A 44 -8.22 10.15 13.95
N ILE A 45 -7.01 10.00 14.51
CA ILE A 45 -6.71 10.35 15.90
C ILE A 45 -6.96 11.83 16.14
N LEU A 46 -6.41 12.69 15.28
CA LEU A 46 -6.56 14.12 15.47
C LEU A 46 -8.02 14.56 15.30
N THR A 47 -8.79 14.00 14.37
CA THR A 47 -10.25 14.23 14.28
C THR A 47 -10.95 13.80 15.56
N GLY A 48 -10.57 12.65 16.15
CA GLY A 48 -11.08 12.20 17.44
C GLY A 48 -10.80 13.17 18.60
N LEU A 49 -9.72 13.94 18.52
CA LEU A 49 -9.33 14.93 19.55
C LEU A 49 -9.93 16.32 19.31
N LEU A 50 -9.89 16.80 18.06
CA LEU A 50 -10.09 18.20 17.69
C LEU A 50 -11.42 18.48 16.96
N ALA A 51 -12.35 17.52 16.89
CA ALA A 51 -13.65 17.78 16.28
C ALA A 51 -14.44 18.85 17.07
N GLU A 52 -14.61 20.01 16.44
CA GLU A 52 -15.27 21.17 17.00
C GLU A 52 -16.81 21.01 16.96
N PRO A 53 -17.52 21.17 18.09
CA PRO A 53 -18.98 20.95 18.19
C PRO A 53 -19.81 21.83 17.24
N LYS A 54 -19.44 23.11 17.07
CA LYS A 54 -20.17 24.03 16.19
C LYS A 54 -20.14 23.59 14.73
N LEU A 55 -18.97 23.13 14.27
CA LEU A 55 -18.79 22.64 12.90
C LEU A 55 -19.48 21.30 12.71
N ALA A 56 -19.38 20.38 13.68
CA ALA A 56 -20.07 19.10 13.63
C ALA A 56 -21.59 19.28 13.52
N ARG A 57 -22.18 20.17 14.31
CA ARG A 57 -23.61 20.49 14.24
C ARG A 57 -24.02 21.06 12.88
N LEU A 58 -23.22 21.95 12.31
CA LEU A 58 -23.49 22.54 11.00
C LEU A 58 -23.42 21.49 9.87
N PHE A 59 -22.50 20.53 9.96
CA PHE A 59 -22.28 19.53 8.92
C PHE A 59 -23.30 18.38 8.97
N TYR A 60 -23.61 17.87 10.17
CA TYR A 60 -24.46 16.69 10.32
C TYR A 60 -25.96 17.02 10.46
N LEU A 61 -26.33 18.27 10.80
CA LEU A 61 -27.73 18.74 10.90
C LEU A 61 -28.68 17.76 11.62
N VAL A 62 -28.18 17.07 12.64
CA VAL A 62 -28.92 16.06 13.40
C VAL A 62 -29.04 16.48 14.85
N ASP A 63 -30.15 16.13 15.50
CA ASP A 63 -30.42 16.51 16.89
C ASP A 63 -29.41 15.87 17.87
N ASP A 64 -28.93 14.66 17.56
CA ASP A 64 -27.93 13.91 18.33
C ASP A 64 -26.47 14.24 17.96
N TRP A 65 -26.18 15.49 17.62
CA TRP A 65 -24.83 15.94 17.21
C TRP A 65 -23.77 15.78 18.31
N GLN A 66 -24.21 15.59 19.56
CA GLN A 66 -23.35 15.47 20.75
C GLN A 66 -22.42 14.25 20.73
N HIS A 67 -22.68 13.28 19.84
CA HIS A 67 -21.84 12.10 19.68
C HIS A 67 -20.59 12.34 18.82
N PHE A 68 -20.54 13.48 18.11
CA PHE A 68 -19.44 13.86 17.21
C PHE A 68 -18.51 14.91 17.83
N LEU A 69 -18.43 15.00 19.16
CA LEU A 69 -17.52 15.91 19.86
C LEU A 69 -16.13 15.31 20.04
N GLY A 70 -15.13 16.08 19.63
CA GLY A 70 -13.74 15.74 19.86
C GLY A 70 -13.46 15.70 21.34
N SER A 71 -12.59 14.78 21.78
CA SER A 71 -12.33 14.55 23.20
C SER A 71 -11.91 15.82 23.94
N PHE A 72 -11.16 16.75 23.32
CA PHE A 72 -10.76 18.01 23.98
C PHE A 72 -11.91 18.98 24.23
N TYR A 73 -12.96 18.96 23.40
CA TYR A 73 -14.16 19.77 23.60
C TYR A 73 -15.17 19.08 24.51
N GLY A 74 -15.22 17.75 24.47
CA GLY A 74 -15.99 16.92 25.38
C GLY A 74 -15.48 16.95 26.83
N LEU A 75 -14.25 17.40 27.11
CA LEU A 75 -13.77 17.60 28.49
C LEU A 75 -14.59 18.63 29.29
N LYS A 76 -15.28 19.55 28.59
CA LYS A 76 -16.11 20.60 29.21
C LYS A 76 -17.58 20.18 29.37
N SER A 77 -17.98 19.02 28.86
CA SER A 77 -19.37 18.53 28.92
C SER A 77 -19.40 17.07 29.33
N ASP A 78 -20.17 16.75 30.36
CA ASP A 78 -20.11 15.51 31.13
C ASP A 78 -20.46 14.21 30.34
N HIS A 79 -20.94 14.32 29.11
CA HIS A 79 -21.64 13.21 28.44
C HIS A 79 -20.93 12.51 27.26
N ALA A 80 -19.69 12.87 26.88
CA ALA A 80 -19.08 12.22 25.70
C ALA A 80 -17.54 12.22 25.64
N ARG A 81 -16.85 12.23 26.78
CA ARG A 81 -15.42 12.56 26.92
C ARG A 81 -14.42 11.76 26.06
N ALA A 82 -14.78 10.59 25.55
CA ALA A 82 -13.89 9.74 24.74
C ALA A 82 -14.58 8.97 23.62
N ARG A 83 -15.89 9.16 23.39
CA ARG A 83 -16.65 8.33 22.44
C ARG A 83 -16.12 8.49 21.01
N GLN A 84 -15.87 9.72 20.57
CA GLN A 84 -15.42 9.94 19.19
C GLN A 84 -14.00 9.41 18.95
N LEU A 85 -13.07 9.60 19.90
CA LEU A 85 -11.73 9.02 19.79
C LEU A 85 -11.78 7.48 19.76
N GLY A 86 -12.59 6.86 20.61
CA GLY A 86 -12.79 5.41 20.61
C GLY A 86 -13.34 4.89 19.29
N VAL A 87 -14.35 5.55 18.73
CA VAL A 87 -14.92 5.20 17.41
C VAL A 87 -13.89 5.37 16.29
N GLN A 88 -13.07 6.43 16.31
CA GLN A 88 -12.02 6.62 15.31
C GLN A 88 -10.93 5.55 15.40
N LEU A 89 -10.54 5.14 16.61
CA LEU A 89 -9.60 4.03 16.80
C LEU A 89 -10.19 2.71 16.31
N LEU A 90 -11.46 2.42 16.63
CA LEU A 90 -12.15 1.23 16.14
C LEU A 90 -12.19 1.20 14.60
N ARG A 91 -12.50 2.34 13.97
CA ARG A 91 -12.48 2.49 12.51
C ARG A 91 -11.10 2.20 11.93
N VAL A 92 -10.05 2.74 12.54
CA VAL A 92 -8.66 2.50 12.11
C VAL A 92 -8.34 1.01 12.17
N VAL A 93 -8.61 0.35 13.31
CA VAL A 93 -8.34 -1.08 13.48
C VAL A 93 -9.11 -1.91 12.45
N PHE A 94 -10.40 -1.63 12.27
CA PHE A 94 -11.24 -2.33 11.31
C PHE A 94 -10.68 -2.21 9.88
N VAL A 95 -10.38 -0.99 9.43
CA VAL A 95 -9.86 -0.76 8.07
C VAL A 95 -8.50 -1.41 7.87
N VAL A 96 -7.59 -1.35 8.86
CA VAL A 96 -6.28 -1.99 8.78
C VAL A 96 -6.40 -3.51 8.70
N CYS A 97 -7.17 -4.13 9.60
CA CYS A 97 -7.39 -5.57 9.60
C CYS A 97 -8.05 -6.03 8.29
N TRP A 98 -9.09 -5.33 7.85
CA TRP A 98 -9.80 -5.67 6.62
C TRP A 98 -8.88 -5.60 5.39
N ASN A 99 -8.08 -4.53 5.26
CA ASN A 99 -7.14 -4.41 4.14
C ASN A 99 -6.06 -5.48 4.18
N ILE A 100 -5.48 -5.78 5.35
CA ILE A 100 -4.49 -6.86 5.47
C ILE A 100 -5.10 -8.20 5.06
N LEU A 101 -6.29 -8.54 5.56
CA LEU A 101 -6.95 -9.81 5.26
C LEU A 101 -7.28 -9.93 3.77
N ILE A 102 -7.99 -8.96 3.21
CA ILE A 102 -8.46 -9.02 1.82
C ILE A 102 -7.29 -8.92 0.84
N THR A 103 -6.33 -8.03 1.08
CA THR A 103 -5.16 -7.88 0.19
C THR A 103 -4.31 -9.16 0.22
N SER A 104 -4.09 -9.74 1.39
CA SER A 104 -3.34 -11.01 1.50
C SER A 104 -4.06 -12.15 0.80
N LEU A 105 -5.40 -12.23 0.93
CA LEU A 105 -6.20 -13.23 0.25
C LEU A 105 -6.11 -13.07 -1.28
N ILE A 106 -6.28 -11.85 -1.80
CA ILE A 106 -6.19 -11.58 -3.24
C ILE A 106 -4.80 -11.93 -3.77
N CYS A 107 -3.73 -11.44 -3.11
CA CYS A 107 -2.35 -11.75 -3.53
C CYS A 107 -2.06 -13.25 -3.47
N PHE A 108 -2.59 -13.96 -2.47
CA PHE A 108 -2.46 -15.41 -2.38
C PHE A 108 -3.16 -16.13 -3.52
N LEU A 109 -4.40 -15.75 -3.85
CA LEU A 109 -5.14 -16.34 -4.95
C LEU A 109 -4.46 -16.11 -6.31
N ILE A 110 -3.93 -14.90 -6.55
CA ILE A 110 -3.21 -14.60 -7.80
C ILE A 110 -1.91 -15.43 -7.87
N LYS A 111 -1.24 -15.64 -6.74
CA LYS A 111 -0.01 -16.47 -6.68
C LYS A 111 -0.23 -17.92 -7.12
N LEU A 112 -1.46 -18.44 -7.06
CA LEU A 112 -1.79 -19.78 -7.56
C LEU A 112 -1.79 -19.86 -9.10
N VAL A 113 -2.00 -18.72 -9.76
CA VAL A 113 -2.18 -18.61 -11.22
C VAL A 113 -0.91 -18.07 -11.87
N ALA A 114 -0.27 -17.06 -11.26
CA ALA A 114 0.85 -16.35 -11.84
C ALA A 114 1.86 -15.91 -10.75
N PRO A 115 3.18 -15.95 -11.01
CA PRO A 115 4.16 -15.41 -10.08
C PRO A 115 4.08 -13.88 -10.07
N LEU A 116 3.71 -13.30 -8.93
CA LEU A 116 3.52 -11.86 -8.75
C LEU A 116 4.83 -11.06 -8.64
N ARG A 117 5.91 -11.72 -8.19
CA ARG A 117 7.25 -11.13 -8.01
C ARG A 117 8.25 -11.89 -8.86
N LEU A 118 9.07 -11.14 -9.58
CA LEU A 118 10.15 -11.66 -10.40
C LEU A 118 11.29 -12.20 -9.52
N SER A 119 12.14 -13.08 -10.06
CA SER A 119 13.31 -13.59 -9.31
C SER A 119 14.32 -12.47 -9.04
N ASP A 120 15.00 -12.52 -7.88
CA ASP A 120 15.92 -11.47 -7.43
C ASP A 120 17.03 -11.17 -8.47
N VAL A 121 17.51 -12.18 -9.20
CA VAL A 121 18.53 -12.04 -10.27
C VAL A 121 18.06 -11.15 -11.42
N ILE A 122 16.77 -11.19 -11.75
CA ILE A 122 16.20 -10.41 -12.85
C ILE A 122 15.86 -8.99 -12.35
N ILE A 123 15.40 -8.86 -11.10
CA ILE A 123 15.19 -7.55 -10.46
C ILE A 123 16.50 -6.76 -10.37
N GLU A 124 17.63 -7.43 -10.09
CA GLU A 124 18.95 -6.80 -10.01
C GLU A 124 19.42 -6.25 -11.37
N LYS A 125 19.13 -6.95 -12.47
CA LYS A 125 19.41 -6.46 -13.83
C LYS A 125 18.46 -5.33 -14.27
N GLY A 126 17.29 -5.22 -13.65
CA GLY A 126 16.35 -4.14 -13.90
C GLY A 126 15.77 -4.14 -15.32
N ASP A 127 15.54 -2.95 -15.86
CA ASP A 127 14.79 -2.72 -17.12
C ASP A 127 15.43 -3.40 -18.34
N GLU A 128 16.75 -3.55 -18.38
CA GLU A 128 17.46 -4.25 -19.46
C GLU A 128 16.90 -5.68 -19.64
N SER A 129 16.60 -6.35 -18.53
CA SER A 129 16.15 -7.73 -18.55
C SER A 129 14.68 -7.93 -18.93
N MET A 130 13.83 -6.90 -18.75
CA MET A 130 12.39 -6.95 -19.01
C MET A 130 12.00 -6.26 -20.31
N HIS A 131 12.62 -5.12 -20.59
CA HIS A 131 12.31 -4.25 -21.72
C HIS A 131 13.38 -4.30 -22.81
N GLY A 132 14.58 -4.84 -22.52
CA GLY A 132 15.68 -4.86 -23.49
C GLY A 132 16.30 -3.48 -23.73
N GLU A 133 15.99 -2.53 -22.86
CA GLU A 133 16.40 -1.13 -22.93
C GLU A 133 17.12 -0.75 -21.63
N GLU A 134 18.24 -0.03 -21.74
CA GLU A 134 18.87 0.62 -20.59
C GLU A 134 18.30 2.03 -20.44
N ALA A 135 17.76 2.36 -19.25
CA ALA A 135 17.19 3.67 -18.98
C ALA A 135 18.21 4.82 -19.07
N TYR A 136 19.50 4.52 -18.83
CA TYR A 136 20.60 5.45 -18.97
C TYR A 136 21.82 4.76 -19.60
N ALA A 137 22.17 5.13 -20.83
CA ALA A 137 23.43 4.73 -21.46
C ALA A 137 24.59 5.55 -20.87
N LEU A 138 24.98 5.27 -19.62
CA LEU A 138 26.11 5.95 -18.97
C LEU A 138 27.47 5.52 -19.53
N TYR A 139 27.51 4.39 -20.25
CA TYR A 139 28.72 3.85 -20.87
C TYR A 139 28.35 3.11 -22.16
N GLY A 140 27.96 3.84 -23.20
CA GLY A 140 27.47 3.28 -24.46
C GLY A 140 28.27 3.72 -25.69
N ASP A 141 29.49 3.25 -25.84
CA ASP A 141 30.06 2.96 -27.17
C ASP A 141 29.44 1.64 -27.65
N GLY A 142 28.16 1.66 -28.07
CA GLY A 142 27.50 0.71 -28.99
C GLY A 142 27.59 -0.83 -28.79
N GLU A 143 28.30 -1.37 -27.79
CA GLU A 143 28.57 -2.79 -27.69
C GLU A 143 27.53 -3.50 -26.82
N ARG A 144 26.89 -4.53 -27.40
CA ARG A 144 25.88 -5.35 -26.74
C ARG A 144 26.59 -6.38 -25.86
N PRO A 145 26.39 -6.40 -24.53
CA PRO A 145 27.04 -7.40 -23.68
C PRO A 145 26.52 -8.83 -23.95
N ASP A 146 27.44 -9.80 -23.96
CA ASP A 146 27.22 -11.21 -24.34
C ASP A 146 26.23 -12.00 -23.46
N ASN A 147 25.74 -11.38 -22.38
CA ASN A 147 24.80 -11.96 -21.41
C ASN A 147 23.36 -12.11 -21.94
N TYR A 148 23.08 -11.61 -23.15
CA TYR A 148 21.78 -11.75 -23.83
C TYR A 148 21.30 -13.21 -23.91
N LYS A 149 22.20 -14.17 -24.15
CA LYS A 149 21.82 -15.59 -24.34
C LYS A 149 21.21 -16.22 -23.09
N GLN A 150 21.65 -15.83 -21.89
CA GLN A 150 21.16 -16.42 -20.65
C GLN A 150 19.79 -15.84 -20.25
N VAL A 151 19.59 -14.53 -20.44
CA VAL A 151 18.30 -13.85 -20.17
C VAL A 151 17.22 -14.31 -21.16
N ASN A 152 17.59 -14.49 -22.43
CA ASN A 152 16.66 -14.95 -23.45
C ASN A 152 16.12 -16.36 -23.13
N ASN A 153 16.95 -17.27 -22.59
CA ASN A 153 16.48 -18.59 -22.16
C ASN A 153 15.48 -18.53 -20.98
N TYR A 154 15.63 -17.61 -20.03
CA TYR A 154 14.66 -17.43 -18.94
C TYR A 154 13.35 -16.78 -19.41
N LEU A 155 13.44 -15.78 -20.30
CA LEU A 155 12.27 -15.13 -20.92
C LEU A 155 11.50 -16.10 -21.82
N ILE A 156 12.19 -16.91 -22.62
CA ILE A 156 11.58 -17.98 -23.42
C ILE A 156 10.88 -18.97 -22.47
N CYS A 157 11.54 -19.46 -21.42
CA CYS A 157 10.92 -20.37 -20.45
C CYS A 157 9.68 -19.78 -19.73
N TYR A 158 9.67 -18.46 -19.47
CA TYR A 158 8.50 -17.77 -18.93
C TYR A 158 7.38 -17.64 -19.98
N LYS A 159 7.71 -17.24 -21.21
CA LYS A 159 6.77 -17.02 -22.32
C LYS A 159 6.08 -18.33 -22.72
N ASP A 160 6.84 -19.36 -23.09
CA ASP A 160 6.97 -20.58 -22.31
C ASP A 160 5.74 -21.15 -21.57
N ASN A 161 5.87 -21.07 -20.25
CA ASN A 161 4.85 -21.45 -19.30
C ASN A 161 3.57 -20.61 -19.42
N TRP A 162 3.66 -19.33 -19.78
CA TRP A 162 2.48 -18.48 -19.93
C TRP A 162 1.60 -18.86 -21.12
N TYR A 163 2.18 -19.24 -22.28
CA TYR A 163 1.38 -19.78 -23.37
C TYR A 163 0.80 -21.15 -23.02
N LYS A 164 1.56 -22.02 -22.34
CA LYS A 164 1.06 -23.33 -21.88
C LYS A 164 -0.11 -23.15 -20.92
N PHE A 165 0.01 -22.22 -19.98
CA PHE A 165 -1.03 -21.87 -19.02
C PHE A 165 -2.27 -21.28 -19.70
N ARG A 166 -2.08 -20.36 -20.65
CA ARG A 166 -3.18 -19.77 -21.43
C ARG A 166 -3.91 -20.81 -22.28
N VAL A 167 -3.18 -21.72 -22.92
CA VAL A 167 -3.75 -22.84 -23.69
C VAL A 167 -4.44 -23.86 -22.78
N GLN A 168 -3.91 -24.12 -21.58
CA GLN A 168 -4.48 -25.06 -20.62
C GLN A 168 -5.77 -24.53 -19.96
N ILE A 169 -5.85 -23.22 -19.69
CA ILE A 169 -7.09 -22.56 -19.25
C ILE A 169 -8.11 -22.51 -20.38
N LEU A 170 -7.72 -22.07 -21.58
CA LEU A 170 -8.64 -22.01 -22.74
C LEU A 170 -9.17 -23.41 -23.12
N SER A 171 -8.33 -24.45 -23.07
CA SER A 171 -8.71 -25.84 -23.33
C SER A 171 -9.67 -26.40 -22.28
N ARG A 172 -9.57 -25.98 -21.01
CA ARG A 172 -10.52 -26.36 -19.94
C ARG A 172 -11.84 -25.61 -20.01
N CYS A 173 -11.85 -24.34 -20.45
CA CYS A 173 -13.08 -23.57 -20.64
C CYS A 173 -13.88 -24.00 -21.89
N ILE A 174 -13.21 -24.49 -22.95
CA ILE A 174 -13.88 -24.92 -24.19
C ILE A 174 -14.52 -26.32 -24.06
N LYS A 175 -14.13 -27.13 -23.07
CA LYS A 175 -14.74 -28.45 -22.80
C LYS A 175 -15.96 -28.42 -21.86
N PHE A 176 -16.45 -27.23 -21.50
CA PHE A 176 -17.60 -27.04 -20.61
C PHE A 176 -18.87 -26.57 -21.35
N ASN A 177 -19.02 -26.97 -22.62
CA ASN A 177 -20.25 -26.82 -23.39
C ASN A 177 -20.59 -28.15 -24.06
#